data_AF-A0A1Q5NFQ1-F1
#
_entry.id   AF-A0A1Q5NFQ1-F1
#
_cell.length_a   1.000
_cell.length_b   1.000
_cell.length_c   1.000
_cell.angle_alpha   90.00
_cell.angle_beta   90.00
_cell.angle_gamma   90.00
#
_symmetry.space_group_name_H-M   'P 1'
#
loop_
_entity.id
_entity.type
_entity.pdbx_description
1 polymer ?
#
loop_
_entity_poly.entity_id
_entity_poly.type
_entity_poly.pdbx_seq_one_letter_code
_entity_poly.pdbx_strand_id
1 'polypeptide(L)' 'MEIQWRKSSKSSNADGSDCLELAESGGEILMRESDNPDVIVRTTRTKLRAFLGGAKAGEFDDLA' A
#
# COMPACT_ATOMS: atom_id res chain seq x y z
N MET A 1 -20.88 -0.50 -5.25
CA MET A 1 -20.00 -1.62 -4.88
C MET A 1 -19.04 -1.11 -3.82
N GLU A 2 -18.91 -1.83 -2.72
CA GLU A 2 -18.00 -1.50 -1.63
C GLU A 2 -16.57 -1.94 -1.96
N ILE A 3 -15.58 -1.08 -1.72
CA ILE A 3 -14.17 -1.38 -1.99
C ILE A 3 -13.68 -2.42 -0.98
N GLN A 4 -13.17 -3.54 -1.49
CA GLN A 4 -12.67 -4.64 -0.65
C GLN A 4 -11.18 -4.44 -0.36
N TRP A 5 -10.89 -3.85 0.81
CA TRP A 5 -9.53 -3.60 1.28
C TRP A 5 -8.87 -4.85 1.86
N ARG A 6 -7.59 -5.03 1.55
CA ARG A 6 -6.75 -6.11 2.06
C ARG A 6 -5.57 -5.52 2.81
N LYS A 7 -5.56 -5.72 4.12
CA LYS A 7 -4.45 -5.36 5.00
C LYS A 7 -3.28 -6.33 4.82
N SER A 8 -2.05 -5.82 4.97
CA SER A 8 -0.85 -6.66 4.98
C SER A 8 -0.87 -7.66 6.14
N SER A 9 -0.36 -8.88 5.93
CA SER A 9 -0.16 -9.84 7.02
C SER A 9 1.03 -9.52 7.93
N LYS A 10 1.82 -8.49 7.58
CA LYS A 10 2.94 -7.98 8.38
C LYS A 10 2.52 -6.85 9.33
N SER A 11 1.27 -6.41 9.22
CA SER A 11 0.62 -5.52 10.17
C SER A 11 0.48 -6.20 11.54
N SER A 12 0.81 -5.49 12.61
CA SER A 12 0.49 -5.91 13.98
C SER A 12 -0.69 -5.08 14.50
N ASN A 13 -1.22 -5.43 15.68
CA ASN A 13 -2.20 -4.61 16.40
C ASN A 13 -1.53 -3.78 17.51
N ALA A 14 -0.21 -3.62 17.45
CA ALA A 14 0.53 -2.84 18.43
C ALA A 14 0.49 -1.35 18.04
N ASP A 15 0.50 -0.47 19.02
CA ASP A 15 0.59 0.98 18.78
C ASP A 15 1.84 1.31 17.95
N GLY A 16 1.65 2.12 16.90
CA GLY A 16 2.71 2.48 15.94
C GLY A 16 2.93 1.48 14.80
N SER A 17 1.96 0.61 14.52
CA SER A 17 2.00 -0.26 13.34
C SER A 17 1.25 0.39 12.17
N ASP A 18 1.97 1.14 11.35
CA ASP A 18 1.42 1.74 10.13
C ASP A 18 1.07 0.65 9.12
N CYS A 19 -0.23 0.35 8.97
CA CYS A 19 -0.69 -0.78 8.19
C CYS A 19 -1.12 -0.34 6.79
N LEU A 20 -0.32 -0.68 5.79
CA LEU A 20 -0.74 -0.50 4.39
C LEU A 20 -1.87 -1.47 4.01
N GLU A 21 -2.87 -0.93 3.32
CA GLU A 21 -3.99 -1.66 2.74
C GLU A 21 -4.06 -1.47 1.23
N LEU A 22 -4.40 -2.54 0.50
CA LEU A 22 -4.55 -2.53 -0.95
C LEU A 22 -5.96 -2.99 -1.37
N ALA A 23 -6.49 -2.41 -2.44
CA ALA A 23 -7.72 -2.87 -3.08
C ALA A 23 -7.61 -2.84 -4.61
N GLU A 24 -8.33 -3.73 -5.29
CA GLU A 24 -8.50 -3.65 -6.74
C GLU A 24 -9.84 -2.96 -7.04
N SER A 25 -9.83 -1.96 -7.91
CA SER A 25 -11.05 -1.24 -8.28
C SER A 25 -10.95 -0.71 -9.71
N GLY A 26 -11.89 -1.10 -10.58
CA GLY A 26 -11.95 -0.59 -11.95
C GLY A 26 -10.69 -0.83 -12.79
N GLY A 27 -9.92 -1.90 -12.51
CA GLY A 27 -8.66 -2.20 -13.20
C GLY A 27 -7.42 -1.52 -12.61
N GLU A 28 -7.58 -0.70 -11.57
CA GLU A 28 -6.50 -0.05 -10.85
C GLU A 28 -6.24 -0.71 -9.49
N ILE A 29 -5.10 -0.36 -8.90
CA ILE A 29 -4.79 -0.67 -7.50
C ILE A 29 -4.93 0.62 -6.69
N LEU A 30 -5.70 0.54 -5.62
CA LEU A 30 -5.79 1.57 -4.60
C LEU A 30 -4.89 1.16 -3.42
N MET A 31 -4.17 2.13 -2.87
CA MET A 31 -3.34 1.96 -1.69
C MET A 31 -3.65 3.06 -0.69
N ARG A 32 -3.74 2.69 0.58
CA ARG A 32 -3.89 3.64 1.69
C ARG A 32 -3.18 3.11 2.93
N GLU A 33 -2.98 4.00 3.88
CA GLU A 33 -2.53 3.67 5.23
C GLU A 33 -3.78 3.61 6.15
N SER A 34 -3.75 2.76 7.18
CA SER A 34 -4.91 2.48 8.03
C SER A 34 -5.35 3.65 8.90
N ASP A 35 -4.42 4.46 9.40
CA ASP A 35 -4.69 5.62 10.26
C ASP A 35 -5.11 6.85 9.45
N ASN A 36 -4.78 6.87 8.15
CA ASN A 36 -5.17 7.90 7.19
C ASN A 36 -6.00 7.32 6.02
N PRO A 37 -7.18 6.73 6.28
CA PRO A 37 -7.92 5.95 5.28
C PRO A 37 -8.51 6.78 4.13
N ASP A 38 -8.54 8.10 4.28
CA ASP A 38 -9.06 9.06 3.30
C ASP A 38 -8.01 9.44 2.24
N VAL A 39 -6.72 9.19 2.50
CA VAL A 39 -5.64 9.48 1.55
C VAL A 39 -5.37 8.24 0.71
N ILE A 40 -5.91 8.23 -0.51
CA ILE A 40 -5.81 7.09 -1.42
C ILE A 40 -4.85 7.39 -2.57
N VAL A 41 -3.78 6.59 -2.64
CA VAL A 41 -2.88 6.55 -3.80
C VAL A 41 -3.47 5.59 -4.84
N ARG A 42 -3.70 6.09 -6.05
CA ARG A 42 -4.11 5.27 -7.21
C ARG A 42 -2.90 4.89 -8.02
N THR A 43 -2.78 3.61 -8.36
CA THR A 43 -1.68 3.10 -9.16
C THR A 43 -2.14 1.94 -10.05
N THR A 44 -1.22 1.43 -10.85
CA THR A 44 -1.46 0.23 -11.67
C THR A 44 -0.70 -0.95 -11.09
N ARG A 45 -1.09 -2.16 -11.46
CA ARG A 45 -0.35 -3.37 -11.07
C ARG A 45 1.11 -3.32 -11.50
N THR A 46 1.40 -2.81 -12.70
CA THR A 46 2.77 -2.69 -13.23
C THR A 46 3.60 -1.70 -12.40
N LYS A 47 3.05 -0.51 -12.10
CA LYS A 47 3.74 0.49 -11.29
C LYS A 47 3.97 0.01 -9.85
N LEU A 48 2.98 -0.62 -9.23
CA LEU A 48 3.14 -1.19 -7.89
C LEU A 48 4.21 -2.30 -7.87
N ARG A 49 4.26 -3.15 -8.90
CA ARG A 49 5.32 -4.18 -9.01
C ARG A 49 6.72 -3.57 -9.15
N ALA A 50 6.87 -2.54 -9.97
CA ALA A 50 8.13 -1.81 -10.10
C ALA A 50 8.55 -1.16 -8.78
N PHE A 51 7.63 -0.46 -8.11
CA PHE A 51 7.86 0.18 -6.81
C PHE A 51 8.33 -0.83 -5.75
N LEU A 52 7.63 -1.97 -5.60
CA LEU A 52 8.05 -3.02 -4.67
C LEU A 52 9.41 -3.62 -5.03
N GLY A 53 9.75 -3.69 -6.31
CA GLY A 53 11.06 -4.11 -6.78
C GLY A 53 12.17 -3.14 -6.36
N GLY A 54 11.98 -1.84 -6.59
CA GLY A 54 12.92 -0.78 -6.18
C GLY A 54 13.09 -0.71 -4.67
N ALA A 55 11.99 -0.74 -3.91
CA ALA A 55 12.02 -0.78 -2.46
C ALA A 55 12.80 -1.99 -1.92
N LYS A 56 12.61 -3.18 -2.52
CA LYS A 56 13.38 -4.37 -2.15
C LYS A 56 14.86 -4.27 -2.50
N ALA A 57 15.21 -3.50 -3.52
CA ALA A 57 16.59 -3.25 -3.94
C ALA A 57 17.28 -2.13 -3.14
N GLY A 58 16.56 -1.47 -2.21
CA GLY A 58 17.07 -0.34 -1.45
C GLY A 58 17.13 0.97 -2.23
N GLU A 59 16.38 1.08 -3.34
CA GLU A 59 16.37 2.29 -4.20
C GLU A 59 15.86 3.54 -3.47
N PHE A 60 15.16 3.36 -2.34
CA PHE A 60 14.50 4.43 -1.60
C PHE A 60 14.99 4.56 -0.15
N ASP A 61 16.08 3.88 0.22
CA ASP A 61 16.55 3.83 1.61
C ASP A 61 17.14 5.18 2.07
N ASP A 62 17.41 6.09 1.13
CA ASP A 62 17.85 7.46 1.37
C ASP A 62 16.70 8.46 1.62
N LEU A 63 15.44 8.03 1.51
CA LEU A 63 14.25 8.85 1.76
C LEU A 63 13.84 8.94 3.25
N ALA A 64 14.59 8.29 4.14
CA ALA A 64 14.30 8.16 5.58
C ALA A 64 14.74 9.38 6.42
#